data_AF-A0A2V8UHI5-F1
#
_entry.id   AF-A0A2V8UHI5-F1
#
_cell.length_a   1.000
_cell.length_b   1.000
_cell.length_c   1.000
_cell.angle_alpha   90.00
_cell.angle_beta   90.00
_cell.angle_gamma   90.00
#
_symmetry.space_group_name_H-M   'P 1'
#
loop_
_entity.id
_entity.type
_entity.pdbx_description
1 polymer ?
#
loop_
_entity_poly.entity_id
_entity_poly.type
_entity_poly.pdbx_seq_one_letter_code
_entity_poly.pdbx_strand_id
1 'polypeptide(L)' 'MRYRPLEIAALRASKARVFVLTAGNLRGIEIAAVFLTALSRICKVLHSLPGPFVARVSQSGHIVIT' A
#
# COMPACT_ATOMS: atom_id res chain seq x y z
N MET A 1 -3.77 -9.09 -5.85
CA MET A 1 -5.08 -8.45 -6.07
C MET A 1 -5.06 -7.73 -7.42
N ARG A 2 -5.86 -8.17 -8.40
CA ARG A 2 -6.19 -7.34 -9.58
C ARG A 2 -7.27 -6.37 -9.11
N TYR A 3 -6.91 -5.13 -8.86
CA TYR A 3 -7.89 -4.11 -8.50
C TYR A 3 -8.92 -3.98 -9.59
N ARG A 4 -10.20 -4.16 -9.25
CA ARG A 4 -11.29 -3.85 -10.18
C ARG A 4 -11.36 -2.33 -10.33
N PRO A 5 -11.66 -1.78 -11.51
CA PRO A 5 -11.73 -0.33 -11.72
C PRO A 5 -12.63 0.39 -10.70
N LEU A 6 -13.71 -0.27 -10.28
CA LEU A 6 -14.64 0.21 -9.24
C LEU A 6 -14.01 0.35 -7.85
N GLU A 7 -13.15 -0.58 -7.44
CA GLU A 7 -12.44 -0.46 -6.15
C GLU A 7 -11.45 0.69 -6.17
N ILE A 8 -10.72 0.88 -7.27
CA ILE A 8 -9.81 2.02 -7.43
C ILE A 8 -10.61 3.33 -7.38
N ALA A 9 -11.76 3.39 -8.06
CA ALA A 9 -12.63 4.55 -8.04
C ALA A 9 -13.17 4.84 -6.64
N ALA A 10 -13.62 3.82 -5.90
CA ALA A 10 -14.10 3.95 -4.52
C ALA A 10 -12.99 4.41 -3.56
N LEU A 11 -11.77 3.87 -3.69
CA LEU A 11 -10.62 4.27 -2.88
C LEU A 11 -10.14 5.69 -3.19
N ARG A 12 -10.22 6.12 -4.46
CA ARG A 12 -9.94 7.51 -4.84
C ARG A 12 -11.03 8.46 -4.34
N ALA A 13 -12.30 8.06 -4.40
CA ALA A 13 -13.42 8.85 -3.91
C ALA A 13 -13.42 9.00 -2.38
N SER A 14 -12.89 8.02 -1.63
CA SER A 14 -12.85 8.07 -0.17
C SER A 14 -11.83 9.06 0.41
N LYS A 15 -11.03 9.73 -0.42
CA LYS A 15 -9.90 10.59 -0.01
C LYS A 15 -8.84 9.85 0.84
N ALA A 16 -8.85 8.52 0.85
CA ALA A 16 -7.95 7.72 1.67
C ALA A 16 -6.52 7.71 1.11
N ARG A 17 -5.57 7.47 2.02
CA ARG A 17 -4.17 7.15 1.71
C ARG A 17 -3.99 5.65 1.94
N VAL A 18 -3.96 4.87 0.86
CA VAL A 18 -4.09 3.41 0.92
C VAL A 18 -2.75 2.77 0.63
N PHE A 19 -2.33 1.79 1.46
CA PHE A 19 -1.16 0.96 1.21
C PHE A 19 -1.58 -0.50 1.06
N VAL A 20 -1.13 -1.14 -0.01
CA VAL A 20 -1.62 -2.46 -0.43
C VAL A 20 -0.44 -3.40 -0.62
N LEU A 21 -0.39 -4.48 0.15
CA LEU A 21 0.58 -5.54 -0.08
C LEU A 21 0.21 -6.32 -1.35
N THR A 22 1.11 -6.35 -2.33
CA THR A 22 0.89 -7.08 -3.60
C THR A 22 1.48 -8.49 -3.61
N ALA A 23 2.20 -8.89 -2.55
CA ALA A 23 2.76 -10.22 -2.42
C ALA A 23 1.66 -11.26 -2.09
N GLY A 24 1.68 -12.40 -2.78
CA GLY A 24 0.80 -13.53 -2.53
C GLY A 24 1.48 -14.64 -1.71
N ASN A 25 0.69 -15.58 -1.20
CA ASN A 25 1.17 -16.78 -0.50
C ASN A 25 2.05 -16.50 0.73
N LEU A 26 1.74 -15.42 1.47
CA LEU A 26 2.40 -15.08 2.73
C LEU A 26 1.50 -15.46 3.92
N ARG A 27 2.10 -15.98 4.97
CA ARG A 27 1.48 -16.16 6.28
C ARG A 27 1.31 -14.81 6.97
N GLY A 28 0.38 -14.72 7.93
CA GLY A 28 0.12 -13.47 8.67
C GLY A 28 1.37 -12.84 9.30
N ILE A 29 2.28 -13.67 9.82
CA ILE A 29 3.55 -13.19 10.39
C ILE A 29 4.49 -12.59 9.34
N GLU A 30 4.48 -13.14 8.12
CA GLU A 30 5.30 -12.65 7.01
C GLU A 30 4.73 -11.35 6.47
N ILE A 31 3.40 -11.23 6.40
CA ILE A 31 2.71 -9.97 6.07
C ILE A 31 3.11 -8.87 7.07
N ALA A 32 3.05 -9.16 8.38
CA ALA A 32 3.43 -8.20 9.41
C ALA A 32 4.90 -7.78 9.29
N ALA A 33 5.81 -8.73 9.05
CA ALA A 33 7.22 -8.45 8.84
C ALA A 33 7.46 -7.51 7.64
N VAL A 34 6.76 -7.71 6.52
CA VAL A 34 6.86 -6.83 5.35
C VAL A 34 6.43 -5.41 5.69
N PHE A 35 5.31 -5.23 6.40
CA PHE A 35 4.86 -3.90 6.81
C PHE A 35 5.81 -3.24 7.81
N LEU A 36 6.37 -4.00 8.75
CA LEU A 36 7.39 -3.51 9.68
C LEU A 36 8.65 -3.03 8.93
N THR A 37 9.14 -3.81 7.97
CA THR A 37 10.28 -3.41 7.11
C THR A 37 9.95 -2.17 6.26
N ALA A 38 8.72 -2.07 5.76
CA ALA A 38 8.27 -0.95 4.93
C ALA A 38 7.91 0.31 5.74
N LEU A 39 7.77 0.22 7.07
CA LEU A 39 7.18 1.27 7.91
C LEU A 39 7.86 2.63 7.75
N SER A 40 9.20 2.65 7.75
CA SER A 40 9.96 3.89 7.56
C SER A 40 9.67 4.58 6.21
N ARG A 41 9.45 3.79 5.16
CA ARG A 41 9.11 4.28 3.82
C ARG A 41 7.64 4.72 3.75
N ILE A 42 6.75 4.00 4.41
CA ILE A 42 5.33 4.38 4.53
C ILE A 42 5.21 5.76 5.18
N CYS A 43 5.90 5.98 6.31
CA CYS A 43 5.92 7.28 6.98
C CYS A 43 6.47 8.39 6.09
N LYS A 44 7.54 8.13 5.33
CA LYS A 44 8.07 9.09 4.34
C LYS A 44 7.02 9.48 3.30
N VAL A 45 6.32 8.49 2.72
CA VAL A 45 5.26 8.75 1.74
C VAL A 45 4.12 9.57 2.37
N LEU A 46 3.71 9.25 3.59
CA LEU A 46 2.65 9.97 4.29
C LEU A 46 2.99 11.44 4.57
N HIS A 47 4.25 11.74 4.85
CA HIS A 47 4.73 13.12 5.05
C HIS A 47 4.94 13.87 3.74
N SER A 48 5.43 13.21 2.70
CA SER A 48 5.80 13.86 1.43
C SER A 48 4.65 13.99 0.45
N LEU A 49 3.63 13.14 0.50
CA LEU A 49 2.56 13.11 -0.49
C LEU A 49 1.20 13.42 0.14
N PRO A 50 0.56 14.55 -0.21
CA PRO A 50 -0.83 14.79 0.14
C PRO A 50 -1.73 13.79 -0.61
N GLY A 51 -2.75 13.27 0.08
CA GLY A 51 -3.69 12.29 -0.49
C GLY A 51 -4.76 12.90 -1.39
N PRO A 52 -5.61 12.08 -2.04
CA PRO A 52 -5.66 10.60 -1.99
C PRO A 52 -4.65 9.90 -2.88
N PHE A 53 -4.20 8.72 -2.45
CA PHE A 53 -3.38 7.85 -3.29
C PHE A 53 -3.57 6.37 -2.93
N VAL A 54 -3.24 5.50 -3.88
CA VAL A 54 -3.09 4.07 -3.64
C VAL A 54 -1.63 3.69 -3.90
N ALA A 55 -0.98 3.18 -2.87
CA ALA A 55 0.41 2.75 -2.92
C ALA A 55 0.49 1.22 -2.79
N ARG A 56 1.30 0.60 -3.64
CA ARG A 56 1.59 -0.83 -3.60
C ARG A 56 2.87 -1.07 -2.82
N VAL A 57 2.82 -1.98 -1.86
CA VAL A 57 3.94 -2.45 -1.06
C VAL A 57 4.35 -3.82 -1.62
N SER A 58 5.60 -3.94 -2.07
CA SER A 58 6.18 -5.22 -2.47
C SER A 58 6.57 -6.05 -1.24
N GLN A 59 6.87 -7.34 -1.44
CA GLN A 59 7.42 -8.19 -0.38
C GLN A 59 8.75 -7.66 0.20
N SER A 60 9.56 -6.96 -0.60
CA SER A 60 10.79 -6.30 -0.15
C SER A 60 10.56 -4.94 0.54
N GLY A 61 9.29 -4.58 0.79
CA GLY A 61 8.90 -3.29 1.38
C GLY A 61 9.14 -2.09 0.46
N HIS A 62 9.26 -2.31 -0.86
CA HIS A 62 9.31 -1.23 -1.84
C HIS A 62 7.91 -0.66 -2.06
N ILE A 63 7.80 0.65 -2.22
CA ILE A 63 6.51 1.34 -2.34
C ILE A 63 6.41 1.98 -3.73
N VAL A 64 5.30 1.74 -4.44
CA VAL A 64 4.99 2.33 -5.75
C VAL A 64 3.60 2.94 -5.72
N ILE A 65 3.48 4.22 -6.06
CA ILE A 65 2.19 4.93 -6.13
C ILE A 65 1.50 4.61 -7.46
N THR A 66 0.16 4.51 -7.46
CA THR A 66 -0.71 4.22 -8.62
C THR A 66 -1.88 5.21 -8.70
#